data_AF-A0A3D4DMG2-F1
#
_entry.id   AF-A0A3D4DMG2-F1
#
_cell.length_a   1.000
_cell.length_b   1.000
_cell.length_c   1.000
_cell.angle_alpha   90.00
_cell.angle_beta   90.00
_cell.angle_gamma   90.00
#
_symmetry.space_group_name_H-M   'P 1'
#
loop_
_entity.id
_entity.type
_entity.pdbx_description
1 polymer ?
#
loop_
_entity_poly.entity_id
_entity_poly.type
_entity_poly.pdbx_seq_one_letter_code
_entity_poly.pdbx_strand_id
1 'polypeptide(L)' 'MATDPTLLAHALDLFSRVGALTTGPMFSGTAIYVDGDVMFATILGDTVWMKSDESTRPM' A
#
# COMPACT_ATOMS: atom_id res chain seq x y z
N MET A 1 5.06 -13.17 -4.40
CA MET A 1 6.49 -12.80 -4.59
C MET A 1 6.83 -11.82 -3.49
N ALA A 2 8.04 -11.86 -2.93
CA ALA A 2 8.39 -10.84 -1.95
C ALA A 2 8.41 -9.46 -2.64
N THR A 3 7.81 -8.46 -2.02
CA THR A 3 7.89 -7.06 -2.48
C THR A 3 9.34 -6.63 -2.49
N ASP A 4 9.77 -5.93 -3.55
CA ASP A 4 11.10 -5.33 -3.60
C ASP A 4 11.29 -4.35 -2.42
N PRO A 5 12.29 -4.54 -1.55
CA PRO A 5 12.55 -3.66 -0.43
C PRO A 5 12.81 -2.20 -0.81
N THR A 6 13.41 -1.93 -1.97
CA THR A 6 13.68 -0.56 -2.44
C THR A 6 12.39 0.13 -2.86
N LEU A 7 11.51 -0.58 -3.57
CA LEU A 7 10.19 -0.07 -3.92
C LEU A 7 9.34 0.19 -2.67
N LEU A 8 9.37 -0.73 -1.71
CA LEU A 8 8.67 -0.55 -0.44
C LEU A 8 9.17 0.69 0.31
N ALA A 9 10.49 0.84 0.44
CA ALA A 9 11.08 2.01 1.10
C ALA A 9 10.68 3.32 0.40
N HIS A 10 10.72 3.34 -0.93
CA HIS A 10 10.29 4.49 -1.71
C HIS A 10 8.80 4.82 -1.50
N ALA A 11 7.91 3.82 -1.51
CA ALA A 11 6.49 4.04 -1.28
C ALA A 11 6.20 4.56 0.14
N LEU A 12 6.90 4.06 1.16
CA LEU A 12 6.77 4.54 2.54
C LEU A 12 7.25 5.98 2.70
N ASP A 13 8.35 6.35 2.04
CA ASP A 13 8.82 7.74 2.00
C ASP A 13 7.81 8.66 1.29
N LEU A 14 7.30 8.23 0.13
CA LEU A 14 6.30 8.97 -0.65
C LEU A 14 5.02 9.25 0.16
N PHE A 15 4.53 8.28 0.92
CA PHE A 15 3.31 8.41 1.73
C PHE A 15 3.56 8.92 3.15
N SER A 16 4.79 9.27 3.51
CA SER A 16 5.17 9.68 4.88
C SER A 16 4.36 10.85 5.45
N ARG A 17 3.77 11.68 4.58
CA ARG A 17 2.94 12.84 4.97
C ARG A 17 1.47 12.52 5.21
N VAL A 18 1.02 11.31 4.90
CA VAL A 18 -0.39 10.92 5.08
C VAL A 18 -0.69 10.57 6.54
N GLY A 19 0.30 10.06 7.28
CA GLY A 19 0.17 9.70 8.70
C GLY A 19 1.21 8.66 9.12
N ALA A 20 1.00 8.04 10.29
CA ALA A 20 1.87 6.95 10.75
C ALA A 20 1.61 5.69 9.92
N LEU A 21 2.62 5.23 9.18
CA LEU A 21 2.51 4.10 8.27
C LEU A 21 2.91 2.78 8.93
N THR A 22 2.16 1.72 8.65
CA THR A 22 2.55 0.34 8.96
C THR A 22 2.37 -0.56 7.73
N THR A 23 3.01 -1.73 7.73
CA THR A 23 2.99 -2.67 6.61
C THR A 23 2.60 -4.07 7.06
N GLY A 24 1.94 -4.84 6.19
CA GLY A 24 1.60 -6.24 6.46
C GLY A 24 1.57 -7.09 5.19
N PRO A 25 1.67 -8.43 5.30
CA PRO A 25 1.56 -9.33 4.16
C PRO A 25 0.13 -9.32 3.60
N MET A 26 -0.03 -9.17 2.29
CA MET A 26 -1.36 -9.21 1.64
C MET A 26 -1.26 -9.63 0.17
N PHE A 27 -2.12 -10.55 -0.28
CA PHE A 27 -2.18 -11.03 -1.69
C PHE A 27 -0.82 -11.42 -2.28
N SER A 28 0.04 -12.05 -1.47
CA SER A 28 1.41 -12.39 -1.85
C SER A 28 2.30 -11.19 -2.21
N GLY A 29 1.98 -10.00 -1.70
CA GLY A 29 2.75 -8.76 -1.70
C GLY A 29 2.65 -8.04 -0.34
N THR A 30 2.68 -6.70 -0.33
CA THR A 30 2.72 -5.90 0.90
C THR A 30 1.62 -4.84 0.94
N ALA A 31 0.70 -4.95 1.90
CA ALA A 31 -0.26 -3.89 2.22
C ALA A 31 0.41 -2.77 3.01
N ILE A 32 -0.05 -1.54 2.77
CA ILE A 32 0.33 -0.32 3.49
C ILE A 32 -0.92 0.22 4.19
N TYR A 33 -0.75 0.49 5.48
CA TYR A 33 -1.78 0.98 6.38
C TYR A 33 -1.38 2.37 6.90
N VAL A 34 -2.37 3.20 7.19
CA VAL A 34 -2.21 4.46 7.94
C VAL A 34 -2.98 4.36 9.26
N ASP A 35 -2.48 5.01 10.30
CA ASP A 35 -3.07 5.09 11.64
C ASP A 35 -3.34 3.71 12.28
N GLY A 36 -2.57 2.70 11.86
CA GLY A 36 -2.54 1.35 12.44
C GLY A 36 -3.46 0.33 11.76
N ASP A 37 -4.62 0.73 11.24
CA ASP A 37 -5.63 -0.21 10.72
C ASP A 37 -6.26 0.17 9.37
N VAL A 38 -6.05 1.39 8.86
CA VAL A 38 -6.65 1.84 7.60
C VAL A 38 -5.76 1.45 6.42
N MET A 39 -6.05 0.30 5.79
CA MET A 39 -5.42 -0.09 4.53
C MET A 39 -5.87 0.82 3.38
N PHE A 40 -4.91 1.44 2.69
CA PHE A 40 -5.16 2.34 1.55
C PHE A 40 -4.38 1.98 0.28
N ALA A 41 -3.29 1.22 0.39
CA ALA A 41 -2.49 0.79 -0.75
C ALA A 41 -1.94 -0.63 -0.56
N THR A 42 -1.58 -1.29 -1.65
CA THR A 42 -0.84 -2.55 -1.65
C THR A 42 0.18 -2.58 -2.78
N ILE A 43 1.34 -3.17 -2.55
CA ILE A 43 2.36 -3.40 -3.57
C ILE A 43 2.25 -4.85 -4.03
N LEU A 44 1.97 -5.04 -5.32
CA LEU A 44 1.88 -6.34 -5.96
C LEU A 44 2.83 -6.36 -7.15
N GLY A 45 3.84 -7.22 -7.10
CA GLY A 45 4.94 -7.19 -8.08
C GLY A 45 5.74 -5.90 -7.95
N ASP A 46 5.76 -5.11 -9.02
CA ASP A 46 6.43 -3.81 -9.14
C ASP A 46 5.46 -2.62 -9.09
N THR A 47 4.18 -2.87 -8.82
CA THR A 47 3.11 -1.87 -8.96
C THR A 47 2.49 -1.53 -7.61
N VAL A 48 2.33 -0.23 -7.33
CA VAL A 48 1.53 0.28 -6.20
C VAL A 48 0.07 0.38 -6.63
N TRP A 49 -0.78 -0.42 -6.00
CA TRP A 49 -2.24 -0.41 -6.19
C TRP A 49 -2.91 0.38 -5.08
N MET A 50 -3.81 1.29 -5.46
CA MET A 50 -4.58 2.11 -4.51
C MET A 50 -5.96 1.50 -4.27
N LYS A 51 -6.41 1.52 -3.02
CA LYS A 51 -7.76 1.07 -2.66
C LYS A 51 -8.79 2.01 -3.27
N SER A 52 -9.80 1.42 -3.92
CA SER A 52 -10.95 2.15 -4.46
C SER A 52 -12.21 1.73 -3.70
N ASP A 53 -13.00 2.70 -3.26
CA ASP A 53 -14.34 2.47 -2.71
C ASP A 53 -15.37 2.19 -3.82
N GLU A 54 -16.62 1.97 -3.42
CA GLU A 54 -17.72 1.68 -4.34
C GLU A 54 -18.00 2.85 -5.30
N SER A 55 -17.84 4.09 -4.85
CA SER A 55 -18.09 5.28 -5.68
C SER A 55 -17.02 5.54 -6.74
N THR A 56 -15.82 4.98 -6.56
CA THR A 56 -14.67 5.17 -7.45
C THR A 56 -14.56 4.07 -8.52
N ARG A 57 -15.23 2.93 -8.35
CA ARG A 57 -15.13 1.80 -9.29
C ARG A 57 -15.78 2.15 -10.64
N PRO A 58 -15.20 1.71 -11.77
CA PRO A 58 -15.86 1.80 -13.06
C PRO A 58 -17.23 1.11 -13.01
N MET A 59 -18.22 1.74 -13.65
CA MET A 59 -19.53 1.11 -13.88
C MET A 59 -19.42 -0.10 -14.80
#